data_AF-A0A7S0LVH0-F1
#
_entry.id   AF-A0A7S0LVH0-F1
#
_cell.length_a   1.000
_cell.length_b   1.000
_cell.length_c   1.000
_cell.angle_alpha   90.00
_cell.angle_beta   90.00
_cell.angle_gamma   90.00
#
_symmetry.space_group_name_H-M   'P 1'
#
loop_
_entity.id
_entity.type
_entity.pdbx_description
1 polymer ?
#
loop_
_entity_poly.entity_id
_entity_poly.type
_entity_poly.pdbx_seq_one_letter_code
_entity_poly.pdbx_strand_id
1 'polypeptide(L)'
;VKLTTGQIPPSSLHPQPFDVAKEWAVCVTDEFFAQGDMERAGGLEVTPMCNREAQSRVGLQRGFIDFVAGPFFREVVRLLPRLGGLLEQLDRNRRAWDDCSDSDLLAGVAALRRAR
;
A
#
# COMPACT_ATOMS: atom_id res chain seq x y z
N VAL A 1 9.82 8.97 -6.06
CA VAL A 1 8.49 8.36 -6.29
C VAL A 1 7.73 9.28 -7.22
N LYS A 2 7.76 8.97 -8.52
CA LYS A 2 7.01 9.67 -9.55
C LYS A 2 5.57 9.17 -9.42
N LEU A 3 4.80 9.76 -8.50
CA LEU A 3 3.38 9.47 -8.33
C LEU A 3 2.65 9.73 -9.66
N THR A 4 2.56 8.71 -10.52
CA THR A 4 1.88 8.82 -11.81
C THR A 4 0.40 8.97 -11.53
N THR A 5 -0.04 10.22 -11.64
CA THR A 5 -1.30 10.76 -11.13
C THR A 5 -2.55 10.18 -11.82
N GLY A 6 -2.39 9.28 -12.79
CA GLY A 6 -3.48 8.73 -13.61
C GLY A 6 -4.01 7.34 -13.21
N GLN A 7 -3.33 6.59 -12.33
CA GLN A 7 -3.77 5.26 -11.88
C GLN A 7 -4.29 5.24 -10.44
N ILE A 8 -4.27 6.40 -9.79
CA ILE A 8 -4.52 6.53 -8.37
C ILE A 8 -5.96 7.03 -8.16
N PRO A 9 -6.81 6.30 -7.40
CA PRO A 9 -8.14 6.78 -7.02
C PRO A 9 -8.05 8.15 -6.33
N PRO A 10 -8.98 9.09 -6.56
CA PRO A 10 -8.90 10.46 -6.04
C PRO A 10 -8.60 10.46 -4.53
N SER A 11 -7.50 11.11 -4.19
CA SER A 11 -6.83 11.02 -2.90
C SER A 11 -7.71 11.51 -1.75
N SER A 12 -7.94 10.64 -0.78
CA SER A 12 -8.07 11.12 0.59
C SER A 12 -6.96 10.47 1.42
N LEU A 13 -6.14 11.29 2.07
CA LEU A 13 -5.00 10.90 2.93
C LEU A 13 -5.39 10.07 4.18
N HIS A 14 -6.64 9.62 4.26
CA HIS A 14 -7.16 8.83 5.37
C HIS A 14 -7.26 7.34 4.98
N PRO A 15 -7.21 6.42 5.96
CA PRO A 15 -7.33 4.99 5.71
C PRO A 15 -8.63 4.68 4.96
N GLN A 16 -8.50 4.15 3.73
CA GLN A 16 -9.62 3.83 2.85
C GLN A 16 -10.21 2.44 3.18
N PRO A 17 -11.44 2.12 2.70
CA PRO A 17 -11.92 0.74 2.68
C PRO A 17 -10.92 -0.20 2.01
N PHE A 18 -10.91 -1.47 2.43
CA PHE A 18 -9.88 -2.42 2.03
C PHE A 18 -9.78 -2.64 0.51
N ASP A 19 -10.91 -2.59 -0.20
CA ASP A 19 -10.92 -2.69 -1.67
C ASP A 19 -10.16 -1.56 -2.36
N VAL A 20 -10.31 -0.33 -1.87
CA VAL A 20 -9.56 0.82 -2.37
C VAL A 20 -8.10 0.70 -1.94
N ALA A 21 -7.82 0.29 -0.71
CA ALA A 21 -6.45 0.07 -0.23
C ALA A 21 -5.70 -0.96 -1.08
N LYS A 22 -6.38 -2.01 -1.57
CA LYS A 22 -5.82 -3.02 -2.49
C LYS A 22 -5.42 -2.41 -3.84
N GLU A 23 -6.25 -1.57 -4.43
CA GLU A 23 -5.90 -0.86 -5.69
C GLU A 23 -4.67 0.02 -5.52
N TRP A 24 -4.61 0.78 -4.42
CA TRP A 24 -3.47 1.62 -4.07
C TRP A 24 -2.19 0.81 -3.85
N ALA A 25 -2.29 -0.29 -3.11
CA ALA A 25 -1.18 -1.18 -2.85
C ALA A 25 -0.56 -1.69 -4.15
N VAL A 26 -1.38 -2.12 -5.11
CA VAL A 26 -0.90 -2.57 -6.43
C VAL A 26 -0.19 -1.43 -7.16
N CYS A 27 -0.82 -0.25 -7.26
CA CYS A 27 -0.23 0.87 -8.02
C CYS A 27 1.12 1.31 -7.46
N VAL A 28 1.24 1.50 -6.13
CA VAL A 28 2.49 1.97 -5.52
C VAL A 28 3.60 0.92 -5.60
N THR A 29 3.26 -0.36 -5.44
CA THR A 29 4.24 -1.44 -5.54
C THR A 29 4.69 -1.70 -6.97
N ASP A 30 3.82 -1.51 -7.97
CA ASP A 30 4.21 -1.54 -9.38
C ASP A 30 5.23 -0.43 -9.69
N GLU A 31 5.04 0.77 -9.14
CA GLU A 31 5.96 1.87 -9.32
C GLU A 31 7.34 1.56 -8.69
N PHE A 32 7.37 1.05 -7.45
CA PHE A 32 8.60 0.64 -6.79
C PHE A 32 9.33 -0.44 -7.58
N PHE A 33 8.61 -1.45 -8.04
CA PHE A 33 9.24 -2.53 -8.79
C PHE A 33 9.71 -2.09 -10.17
N ALA A 34 8.99 -1.18 -10.84
CA ALA A 34 9.45 -0.57 -12.08
C ALA A 34 10.73 0.26 -11.86
N GLN A 35 10.83 0.98 -10.73
CA GLN A 35 12.06 1.67 -10.35
C GLN A 35 13.22 0.69 -10.15
N GLY A 36 13.01 -0.41 -9.42
CA GLY A 36 14.05 -1.41 -9.18
C GLY A 36 14.55 -2.08 -10.46
N ASP A 37 13.67 -2.27 -11.45
CA ASP A 37 14.07 -2.79 -12.76
C ASP A 37 14.92 -1.79 -13.54
N MET A 38 14.61 -0.49 -13.45
CA MET A 38 15.44 0.56 -14.05
C MET A 38 16.81 0.66 -13.37
N GLU A 39 16.86 0.58 -12.04
CA GLU A 39 18.12 0.57 -11.28
C GLU A 39 19.00 -0.62 -11.71
N ARG A 40 18.41 -1.83 -11.79
CA ARG A 40 19.11 -3.04 -12.24
C ARG A 40 19.62 -2.91 -13.68
N ALA A 41 18.78 -2.42 -14.60
CA ALA A 41 19.16 -2.23 -16.00
C ALA A 41 20.27 -1.18 -16.17
N GLY A 42 20.32 -0.18 -15.28
CA GLY A 42 21.37 0.83 -15.24
C GLY A 42 22.67 0.37 -14.55
N GLY A 43 22.74 -0.88 -14.06
CA GLY A 43 23.90 -1.38 -13.32
C GLY A 43 24.06 -0.76 -11.92
N LEU A 44 22.99 -0.21 -11.35
CA LEU A 44 22.97 0.35 -10.00
C LEU A 44 22.57 -0.72 -8.98
N GLU A 45 22.96 -0.51 -7.73
CA GLU A 45 22.41 -1.29 -6.61
C GLU A 45 20.90 -1.02 -6.51
N VAL A 46 20.10 -2.10 -6.48
CA VAL A 46 18.65 -2.00 -6.41
C VAL A 46 18.23 -1.59 -5.00
N THR A 47 17.46 -0.51 -4.89
CA THR A 47 16.89 -0.04 -3.63
C THR A 47 16.09 -1.18 -2.97
N PRO A 48 16.29 -1.51 -1.68
CA PRO A 48 15.71 -2.71 -1.07
C PRO A 48 14.19 -2.87 -1.24
N MET A 49 13.42 -1.78 -1.11
CA MET A 49 11.95 -1.80 -1.26
C MET A 49 11.49 -1.94 -2.72
N CYS A 50 12.38 -1.65 -3.67
CA CYS A 50 12.13 -1.73 -5.11
C CYS A 50 12.48 -3.11 -5.70
N ASN A 51 13.09 -4.00 -4.90
CA ASN A 51 13.46 -5.33 -5.36
C ASN A 51 12.26 -6.31 -5.32
N ARG A 52 11.61 -6.51 -6.47
CA ARG A 52 10.48 -7.45 -6.64
C ARG A 52 10.82 -8.93 -6.37
N GLU A 53 12.09 -9.31 -6.32
CA GLU A 53 12.52 -10.68 -6.02
C GLU A 53 12.65 -10.91 -4.51
N ALA A 54 12.85 -9.85 -3.73
CA ALA A 54 13.05 -9.90 -2.28
C ALA A 54 11.84 -9.40 -1.48
N GLN A 55 10.91 -8.69 -2.11
CA GLN A 55 9.76 -8.07 -1.46
C GLN A 55 8.45 -8.64 -2.00
N SER A 56 7.45 -8.76 -1.11
CA SER A 56 6.06 -9.03 -1.48
C SER A 56 5.22 -7.75 -1.35
N ARG A 57 4.16 -7.64 -2.15
CA ARG A 57 3.30 -6.46 -2.17
C ARG A 57 2.55 -6.33 -0.84
N VAL A 58 1.97 -7.43 -0.37
CA VAL A 58 1.31 -7.50 0.93
C VAL A 58 2.31 -7.26 2.07
N GLY A 59 3.51 -7.83 1.98
CA GLY A 59 4.57 -7.60 2.97
C GLY A 59 4.92 -6.12 3.12
N LEU A 60 5.08 -5.42 2.00
CA LEU A 60 5.33 -3.97 1.99
C LEU A 60 4.16 -3.18 2.62
N GLN A 61 2.90 -3.56 2.37
CA GLN A 61 1.75 -2.91 2.99
C GLN A 61 1.70 -3.13 4.51
N ARG A 62 1.92 -4.36 4.97
CA ARG A 62 1.96 -4.67 6.42
C ARG A 62 3.08 -3.90 7.10
N GLY A 63 4.29 -3.93 6.54
CA GLY A 63 5.43 -3.18 7.06
C GLY A 63 5.17 -1.68 7.12
N PHE A 64 4.60 -1.10 6.07
CA PHE A 64 4.27 0.33 6.06
C PHE A 64 3.24 0.69 7.14
N ILE A 65 2.21 -0.13 7.35
CA ILE A 65 1.23 0.12 8.40
C ILE A 65 1.87 -0.04 9.79
N ASP A 66 2.67 -1.08 10.02
CA ASP A 66 3.23 -1.37 11.35
C ASP A 66 4.27 -0.33 11.78
N PHE A 67 5.12 0.10 10.84
CA PHE A 67 6.28 0.94 11.16
C PHE A 67 6.09 2.43 10.83
N VAL A 68 5.12 2.80 9.98
CA VAL A 68 4.92 4.19 9.55
C VAL A 68 3.52 4.69 9.88
N ALA A 69 2.49 4.12 9.23
CA ALA A 69 1.14 4.67 9.35
C ALA A 69 0.53 4.46 10.74
N GLY A 70 0.71 3.29 11.35
CA GLY A 70 0.17 2.94 12.66
C GLY A 70 0.69 3.83 13.80
N PRO A 71 2.02 4.01 13.95
CA PRO A 71 2.55 4.99 14.91
C PRO A 71 2.05 6.42 14.66
N PHE A 72 2.00 6.84 13.39
CA PHE A 72 1.51 8.17 13.03
C PHE A 72 0.05 8.40 13.42
N PHE A 73 -0.87 7.51 13.00
CA PHE A 73 -2.30 7.68 13.28
C PHE A 73 -2.63 7.52 14.78
N ARG A 74 -1.84 6.74 15.54
CA ARG A 74 -1.98 6.69 17.00
C ARG A 74 -1.71 8.04 17.65
N GLU A 75 -0.63 8.73 17.26
CA GLU A 75 -0.33 10.08 17.78
C GLU A 75 -1.36 11.11 17.30
N VAL A 76 -1.83 11.02 16.05
CA VAL A 76 -2.89 11.90 15.54
C VAL A 76 -4.17 11.75 16.37
N VAL A 77 -4.61 10.52 16.66
CA VAL A 77 -5.81 10.27 17.46
C VAL A 77 -5.61 10.69 18.92
N ARG A 78 -4.39 10.57 19.47
CA ARG A 78 -4.06 11.08 20.81
C ARG A 78 -4.29 12.59 20.91
N LEU A 79 -3.92 13.35 19.89
CA LEU A 79 -4.10 14.80 19.84
C LEU A 79 -5.52 15.21 19.43
N LEU A 80 -6.16 14.43 18.56
CA LEU A 80 -7.48 14.70 17.99
C LEU A 80 -8.37 13.47 18.13
N PRO A 81 -8.94 13.20 19.33
CA PRO A 81 -9.71 11.97 19.60
C PRO A 81 -10.90 11.75 18.65
N ARG A 82 -11.45 12.83 18.09
CA ARG A 82 -12.53 12.77 17.09
C ARG A 82 -12.15 12.02 15.81
N LEU A 83 -10.86 11.80 15.55
CA LEU A 83 -10.35 11.05 14.41
C LEU A 83 -10.18 9.55 14.70
N GLY A 84 -10.66 9.04 15.84
CA GLY A 84 -10.51 7.63 16.23
C GLY A 84 -10.96 6.62 15.17
N GLY A 85 -12.02 6.95 14.41
CA GLY A 85 -12.50 6.10 13.32
C GLY A 85 -11.48 5.88 12.19
N LEU A 86 -10.50 6.79 12.01
CA LEU A 86 -9.41 6.60 11.06
C LEU A 86 -8.44 5.50 11.53
N LEU A 87 -8.05 5.54 12.80
CA LEU A 87 -7.19 4.51 13.39
C LEU A 87 -7.89 3.14 13.38
N GLU A 88 -9.18 3.09 13.70
CA GLU A 88 -9.96 1.85 13.60
C GLU A 88 -9.99 1.29 12.16
N GLN A 89 -10.15 2.15 11.16
CA GLN A 89 -10.12 1.72 9.75
C GLN A 89 -8.73 1.22 9.34
N LEU A 90 -7.66 1.87 9.82
CA LEU A 90 -6.29 1.41 9.59
C LEU A 90 -6.06 0.03 10.21
N ASP A 91 -6.53 -0.19 11.45
CA ASP A 91 -6.43 -1.47 12.14
C ASP A 91 -7.25 -2.57 11.47
N ARG A 92 -8.42 -2.22 10.90
CA ARG A 92 -9.21 -3.14 10.07
C ARG A 92 -8.44 -3.55 8.81
N ASN A 93 -7.86 -2.59 8.09
CA ASN A 93 -7.04 -2.87 6.91
C ASN A 93 -5.83 -3.73 7.28
N ARG A 94 -5.16 -3.43 8.39
CA ARG A 94 -3.99 -4.17 8.84
C ARG A 94 -4.29 -5.65 9.08
N ARG A 95 -5.41 -5.94 9.74
CA ARG A 95 -5.89 -7.33 9.95
C ARG A 95 -6.26 -8.00 8.63
N ALA A 96 -6.98 -7.31 7.76
CA ALA A 96 -7.35 -7.86 6.45
C ALA A 96 -6.12 -8.20 5.58
N TRP A 97 -4.99 -7.52 5.77
CA TRP A 97 -3.73 -7.87 5.12
C TRP A 97 -3.06 -9.14 5.66
N ASP A 98 -3.38 -9.61 6.87
CA ASP A 98 -2.84 -10.88 7.38
C ASP A 98 -3.44 -12.09 6.66
N ASP A 99 -4.69 -11.98 6.23
CA ASP A 99 -5.44 -13.03 5.53
C ASP A 99 -5.34 -12.91 3.99
N CYS A 100 -4.52 -11.99 3.47
CA CYS A 100 -4.41 -11.71 2.04
C CYS A 100 -3.03 -12.13 1.50
N SER A 101 -3.01 -12.94 0.44
CA SER A 101 -1.78 -13.20 -0.32
C SER A 101 -1.61 -12.23 -1.50
N ASP A 102 -0.40 -12.15 -2.07
CA ASP A 102 -0.16 -11.37 -3.30
C ASP A 102 -1.03 -11.87 -4.47
N SER A 103 -1.32 -13.18 -4.52
CA SER A 103 -2.23 -13.75 -5.52
C SER A 103 -3.67 -13.25 -5.32
N ASP A 104 -4.16 -13.28 -4.08
CA ASP A 104 -5.52 -12.79 -3.75
C ASP A 104 -5.67 -11.30 -4.02
N LEU A 105 -4.62 -10.53 -3.69
CA LEU A 105 -4.54 -9.10 -3.97
C LEU A 105 -4.72 -8.82 -5.47
N LEU A 106 -3.91 -9.48 -6.31
CA LEU A 106 -3.92 -9.25 -7.76
C LEU A 106 -5.24 -9.73 -8.38
N ALA A 107 -5.76 -10.89 -7.98
CA ALA A 107 -7.05 -11.39 -8.43
C ALA A 107 -8.19 -10.45 -8.04
N GLY A 108 -8.18 -9.95 -6.79
CA GLY A 108 -9.16 -9.01 -6.28
C GLY A 108 -9.15 -7.67 -7.03
N VAL A 109 -7.98 -7.08 -7.27
CA VAL A 109 -7.85 -5.83 -8.03
C VAL A 109 -8.27 -6.02 -9.50
N ALA A 110 -7.94 -7.16 -10.11
CA ALA A 110 -8.41 -7.47 -11.46
C ALA A 110 -9.93 -7.58 -11.53
N ALA A 111 -10.57 -8.19 -10.54
CA ALA A 111 -12.03 -8.27 -10.45
C ALA A 111 -12.68 -6.88 -10.26
N LEU A 112 -12.14 -6.06 -9.36
CA LEU A 112 -12.62 -4.69 -9.11
C LEU A 112 -12.57 -3.82 -10.37
N ARG A 113 -11.47 -3.91 -11.13
CA ARG A 113 -11.30 -3.15 -12.38
C ARG A 113 -12.24 -3.60 -13.50
N ARG A 114 -12.65 -4.87 -13.53
CA ARG A 114 -13.62 -5.39 -14.51
C ARG A 114 -15.06 -4.98 -14.20
N ALA A 115 -15.36 -4.69 -12.94
CA ALA A 115 -16.69 -4.33 -12.47
C ALA A 115 -17.00 -2.82 -12.60
N ARG A 116 -16.03 -2.01 -13.03
CA ARG A 116 -16.16 -0.58 -13.32
C ARG A 116 -16.27 -0.34 -14.81
#